data_AF-A0A7C1YBW8-F1
#
_entry.id   AF-A0A7C1YBW8-F1
#
_cell.length_a   1.000
_cell.length_b   1.000
_cell.length_c   1.000
_cell.angle_alpha   90.00
_cell.angle_beta   90.00
_cell.angle_gamma   90.00
#
_symmetry.space_group_name_H-M   'P 1'
#
loop_
_entity.id
_entity.type
_entity.pdbx_description
1 polymer ?
#
loop_
_entity_poly.entity_id
_entity_poly.type
_entity_poly.pdbx_seq_one_letter_code
_entity_poly.pdbx_strand_id
1 'polypeptide(L)'
;MKPDTKARFSVTIDKYITSPLLAGFVTFVNGVFVLFDKLAGYEAVPMTDQEQLQKYREYMEGLDENNVPADLRDIFPIAKKWGIGDDAIRGDVTMAATEEDKFELIYTLNGKLYLIDKWLESFSDEEPMSDEAAAFMYLAEAVDELGLDVKYE
;
A
#
# COMPACT_ATOMS: atom_id res chain seq x y z
N MET A 1 -33.15 26.83 -23.07
CA MET A 1 -31.85 26.71 -22.37
C MET A 1 -31.92 25.50 -21.47
N LYS A 2 -31.22 24.44 -21.87
CA LYS A 2 -30.69 23.28 -21.12
C LYS A 2 -30.44 22.17 -22.15
N PRO A 3 -29.24 21.59 -22.18
CA PRO A 3 -29.09 20.17 -22.40
C PRO A 3 -28.61 19.49 -21.13
N ASP A 4 -29.34 18.44 -20.79
CA ASP A 4 -29.02 17.41 -19.82
C ASP A 4 -27.98 16.43 -20.43
N THR A 5 -27.46 15.54 -19.58
CA THR A 5 -26.83 14.23 -19.88
C THR A 5 -25.31 14.13 -19.77
N LYS A 6 -24.89 13.67 -18.58
CA LYS A 6 -23.86 12.65 -18.28
C LYS A 6 -23.05 12.13 -19.50
N ALA A 7 -21.78 12.50 -19.58
CA ALA A 7 -20.79 11.76 -20.37
C ALA A 7 -20.07 10.76 -19.45
N ARG A 8 -20.42 9.47 -19.60
CA ARG A 8 -19.64 8.33 -19.09
C ARG A 8 -18.48 8.10 -20.07
N PHE A 9 -17.25 8.11 -19.59
CA PHE A 9 -16.12 7.64 -20.38
C PHE A 9 -16.13 6.11 -20.38
N SER A 10 -16.27 5.50 -21.56
CA SER A 10 -16.07 4.07 -21.78
C SER A 10 -14.61 3.82 -22.11
N VAL A 11 -13.93 3.00 -21.32
CA VAL A 11 -12.65 2.41 -21.74
C VAL A 11 -12.94 0.98 -22.19
N THR A 12 -12.74 0.73 -23.48
CA THR A 12 -12.80 -0.58 -24.12
C THR A 12 -11.53 -1.34 -23.76
N ILE A 13 -11.66 -2.48 -23.07
CA ILE A 13 -10.55 -3.42 -22.85
C ILE A 13 -10.72 -4.57 -23.84
N ASP A 14 -10.00 -4.51 -24.96
CA ASP A 14 -9.92 -5.62 -25.90
C ASP A 14 -8.78 -6.58 -25.49
N LYS A 15 -9.22 -7.76 -25.03
CA LYS A 15 -8.67 -9.13 -25.14
C LYS A 15 -7.16 -9.34 -25.33
N TYR A 16 -6.62 -10.24 -24.49
CA TYR A 16 -6.04 -11.58 -24.77
C TYR A 16 -5.13 -11.92 -23.55
N ILE A 17 -5.16 -13.08 -22.89
CA ILE A 17 -5.16 -14.46 -23.39
C ILE A 17 -5.87 -15.41 -22.41
N THR A 18 -6.62 -16.32 -23.01
CA THR A 18 -7.30 -17.51 -22.50
C THR A 18 -6.34 -18.61 -22.01
N SER A 19 -6.60 -19.19 -20.83
CA SER A 19 -6.21 -20.56 -20.51
C SER A 19 -7.42 -21.30 -19.92
N PRO A 20 -7.86 -22.44 -20.48
CA PRO A 20 -8.96 -23.19 -19.93
C PRO A 20 -8.40 -24.25 -18.99
N LEU A 21 -8.43 -24.01 -17.68
CA LEU A 21 -8.49 -25.01 -16.60
C LEU A 21 -8.36 -24.28 -15.25
N LEU A 22 -9.39 -24.44 -14.40
CA LEU A 22 -9.56 -23.99 -13.01
C LEU A 22 -10.19 -22.59 -12.75
N ALA A 23 -11.42 -22.67 -12.22
CA ALA A 23 -12.03 -21.92 -11.11
C ALA A 23 -11.89 -20.38 -11.02
N GLY A 24 -13.05 -19.71 -11.01
CA GLY A 24 -13.23 -18.29 -10.66
C GLY A 24 -13.37 -17.38 -11.88
N PHE A 25 -14.55 -16.79 -12.08
CA PHE A 25 -14.70 -15.65 -12.99
C PHE A 25 -14.62 -14.37 -12.16
N VAL A 26 -13.71 -13.47 -12.52
CA VAL A 26 -13.56 -12.16 -11.88
C VAL A 26 -14.40 -11.13 -12.64
N THR A 27 -15.23 -10.36 -11.94
CA THR A 27 -15.97 -9.23 -12.52
C THR A 27 -15.69 -7.95 -11.75
N PHE A 28 -15.59 -6.84 -12.49
CA PHE A 28 -15.45 -5.49 -11.95
C PHE A 28 -16.81 -4.80 -11.86
N VAL A 29 -17.27 -4.45 -10.65
CA VAL A 29 -18.51 -3.69 -10.43
C VAL A 29 -18.22 -2.56 -9.45
N ASN A 30 -18.54 -1.31 -9.85
CA ASN A 30 -18.40 -0.11 -9.00
C ASN A 30 -17.01 0.07 -8.35
N GLY A 31 -15.93 -0.29 -9.03
CA GLY A 31 -14.57 -0.12 -8.48
C GLY A 31 -13.98 -1.35 -7.79
N VAL A 32 -14.73 -2.44 -7.65
CA VAL A 32 -14.31 -3.63 -6.88
C VAL A 32 -14.25 -4.87 -7.78
N PHE A 33 -13.17 -5.65 -7.64
CA PHE A 33 -13.04 -6.98 -8.23
C PHE A 33 -13.71 -8.02 -7.33
N VAL A 34 -14.64 -8.80 -7.88
CA VAL A 34 -15.35 -9.85 -7.14
C VAL A 34 -14.93 -11.22 -7.66
N LEU A 35 -14.41 -12.06 -6.76
CA LEU A 35 -14.09 -13.47 -7.01
C LEU A 35 -15.24 -14.35 -6.50
N PHE A 36 -15.82 -15.17 -7.37
CA PHE A 36 -16.77 -16.21 -6.96
C PHE A 36 -16.06 -17.55 -6.90
N ASP A 37 -15.78 -18.03 -5.69
CA ASP A 37 -15.40 -19.43 -5.50
C ASP A 37 -16.55 -20.23 -4.86
N LYS A 38 -16.85 -21.36 -5.49
CA LYS A 38 -17.89 -22.28 -5.07
C LYS A 38 -17.15 -23.45 -4.45
N LEU A 39 -16.88 -23.38 -3.15
CA LEU A 39 -16.82 -24.51 -2.19
C LEU A 39 -16.11 -24.09 -0.88
N ALA A 40 -16.74 -24.45 0.24
CA ALA A 40 -16.19 -24.53 1.61
C ALA A 40 -16.09 -23.22 2.46
N GLY A 41 -17.17 -22.90 3.18
CA GLY A 41 -17.21 -23.20 4.63
C GLY A 41 -16.28 -22.46 5.60
N TYR A 42 -15.67 -21.35 5.22
CA TYR A 42 -15.19 -20.33 6.16
C TYR A 42 -16.01 -19.07 5.90
N GLU A 43 -16.85 -18.66 6.86
CA GLU A 43 -17.45 -17.32 6.81
C GLU A 43 -16.36 -16.30 7.14
N ALA A 44 -15.55 -15.96 6.14
CA ALA A 44 -14.83 -14.69 6.14
C ALA A 44 -15.92 -13.60 6.16
N VAL A 45 -16.04 -12.88 7.27
CA VAL A 45 -16.84 -11.67 7.30
C VAL A 45 -16.11 -10.68 6.38
N PRO A 46 -16.70 -10.25 5.24
CA PRO A 46 -16.04 -9.30 4.36
C PRO A 46 -16.01 -7.94 5.06
N MET A 47 -14.92 -7.66 5.77
CA MET A 47 -14.59 -6.29 6.16
C MET A 47 -14.21 -5.59 4.85
N THR A 48 -14.97 -4.57 4.45
CA THR A 48 -14.71 -3.92 3.16
C THR A 48 -13.32 -3.28 3.15
N ASP A 49 -12.64 -3.22 2.00
CA ASP A 49 -11.30 -2.61 1.86
C ASP A 49 -11.24 -1.21 2.48
N GLN A 50 -12.35 -0.48 2.48
CA GLN A 50 -12.50 0.85 3.10
C GLN A 50 -12.46 0.83 4.63
N GLU A 51 -13.11 -0.15 5.28
CA GLU A 51 -13.08 -0.28 6.74
C GLU A 51 -11.69 -0.72 7.23
N GLN A 52 -11.03 -1.60 6.49
CA GLN A 52 -9.66 -2.01 6.80
C GLN A 52 -8.69 -0.83 6.61
N LEU A 53 -8.77 -0.14 5.48
CA LEU A 53 -7.95 1.05 5.22
C LEU A 53 -8.19 2.15 6.27
N GLN A 54 -9.42 2.34 6.72
CA GLN A 54 -9.73 3.29 7.80
C GLN A 54 -9.07 2.88 9.12
N LYS A 55 -9.16 1.60 9.51
CA LYS A 55 -8.46 1.09 10.70
C LYS A 55 -6.95 1.25 10.60
N TYR A 56 -6.38 0.99 9.42
CA TYR A 56 -4.95 1.23 9.18
C TYR A 56 -4.62 2.71 9.32
N ARG A 57 -5.42 3.62 8.77
CA ARG A 57 -5.20 5.08 8.94
C ARG A 57 -5.24 5.49 10.41
N GLU A 58 -6.22 4.99 11.17
CA GLU A 58 -6.32 5.25 12.62
C GLU A 58 -5.10 4.71 13.38
N TYR A 59 -4.64 3.50 13.03
CA TYR A 59 -3.41 2.94 13.58
C TYR A 59 -2.19 3.82 13.25
N MET A 60 -2.01 4.22 11.98
CA MET A 60 -0.90 5.09 11.57
C MET A 60 -0.98 6.47 12.24
N GLU A 61 -2.18 7.00 12.47
CA GLU A 61 -2.40 8.25 13.20
C GLU A 61 -1.90 8.18 14.65
N GLY A 62 -1.99 7.02 15.28
CA GLY A 62 -1.52 6.77 16.65
C GLY A 62 0.00 6.69 16.84
N LEU A 63 0.77 6.60 15.74
CA LEU A 63 2.24 6.56 15.80
C LEU A 63 2.83 7.88 16.31
N ASP A 64 3.88 7.79 17.16
CA ASP A 64 4.51 8.95 17.79
C ASP A 64 5.87 9.26 17.15
N GLU A 65 5.98 10.46 16.54
CA GLU A 65 7.21 10.96 15.93
C GLU A 65 8.40 11.01 16.92
N ASN A 66 8.12 11.13 18.23
CA ASN A 66 9.18 11.16 19.24
C ASN A 66 9.90 9.81 19.40
N ASN A 67 9.27 8.71 18.99
CA ASN A 67 9.88 7.38 18.96
C ASN A 67 10.77 7.17 17.72
N VAL A 68 10.72 8.10 16.74
CA VAL A 68 11.54 8.07 15.54
C VAL A 68 12.86 8.80 15.77
N PRO A 69 14.01 8.24 15.33
CA PRO A 69 15.29 8.93 15.30
C PRO A 69 15.22 10.30 14.63
N ALA A 70 15.93 11.30 15.17
CA ALA A 70 15.80 12.69 14.74
C ALA A 70 16.13 12.92 13.25
N ASP A 71 17.00 12.08 12.68
CA ASP A 71 17.41 12.05 11.28
C ASP A 71 16.39 11.39 10.34
N LEU A 72 15.38 10.71 10.88
CA LEU A 72 14.29 10.05 10.15
C LEU A 72 12.92 10.73 10.34
N ARG A 73 12.80 11.65 11.30
CA ARG A 73 11.53 12.35 11.59
C ARG A 73 10.95 13.10 10.41
N ASP A 74 11.80 13.65 9.55
CA ASP A 74 11.33 14.41 8.39
C ASP A 74 10.68 13.53 7.31
N ILE A 75 10.94 12.22 7.30
CA ILE A 75 10.25 11.25 6.44
C ILE A 75 9.16 10.45 7.16
N PHE A 76 8.92 10.71 8.45
CA PHE A 76 7.86 10.06 9.19
C PHE A 76 6.45 10.20 8.57
N PRO A 77 6.06 11.37 8.01
CA PRO A 77 4.79 11.47 7.29
C PRO A 77 4.70 10.54 6.07
N ILE A 78 5.82 10.30 5.37
CA ILE A 78 5.89 9.36 4.24
C ILE A 78 5.77 7.92 4.75
N ALA A 79 6.45 7.57 5.84
CA ALA A 79 6.28 6.26 6.48
C ALA A 79 4.82 6.03 6.92
N LYS A 80 4.12 7.04 7.43
CA LYS A 80 2.69 6.95 7.76
C LYS A 80 1.78 6.72 6.54
N LYS A 81 2.16 7.25 5.37
CA LYS A 81 1.38 7.13 4.13
C LYS A 81 1.60 5.78 3.43
N TRP A 82 2.84 5.29 3.41
CA TRP A 82 3.24 4.15 2.58
C TRP A 82 3.69 2.92 3.37
N GLY A 83 3.93 3.05 4.68
CA GLY A 83 4.36 1.98 5.59
C GLY A 83 3.25 1.04 6.02
N ILE A 84 2.47 0.53 5.06
CA ILE A 84 1.31 -0.32 5.33
C ILE A 84 1.78 -1.76 5.54
N GLY A 85 1.53 -2.33 6.73
CA GLY A 85 1.96 -3.68 7.06
C GLY A 85 1.15 -4.81 6.43
N ASP A 86 -0.09 -4.54 6.02
CA ASP A 86 -0.90 -5.48 5.25
C ASP A 86 -0.38 -5.58 3.82
N ASP A 87 -0.02 -6.79 3.37
CA ASP A 87 0.43 -7.02 2.01
C ASP A 87 -0.68 -6.78 0.98
N ALA A 88 -1.92 -7.18 1.29
CA ALA A 88 -3.06 -6.96 0.40
C ALA A 88 -3.37 -5.46 0.22
N ILE A 89 -3.46 -4.71 1.32
CA ILE A 89 -3.77 -3.27 1.25
C ILE A 89 -2.60 -2.49 0.65
N ARG A 90 -1.36 -2.82 1.02
CA ARG A 90 -0.18 -2.18 0.44
C ARG A 90 -0.14 -2.43 -1.06
N GLY A 91 -0.40 -3.65 -1.51
CA GLY A 91 -0.52 -3.99 -2.93
C GLY A 91 -1.59 -3.16 -3.67
N ASP A 92 -2.77 -2.99 -3.09
CA ASP A 92 -3.82 -2.14 -3.68
C ASP A 92 -3.39 -0.66 -3.75
N VAL A 93 -2.73 -0.15 -2.71
CA VAL A 93 -2.24 1.24 -2.66
C VAL A 93 -1.10 1.47 -3.65
N THR A 94 -0.15 0.54 -3.77
CA THR A 94 0.97 0.64 -4.72
C THR A 94 0.50 0.51 -6.16
N MET A 95 -0.48 -0.36 -6.45
CA MET A 95 -1.12 -0.44 -7.77
C MET A 95 -1.86 0.86 -8.16
N ALA A 96 -2.42 1.56 -7.19
CA ALA A 96 -3.13 2.82 -7.40
C ALA A 96 -2.21 4.07 -7.39
N ALA A 97 -0.91 3.90 -7.09
CA ALA A 97 0.03 5.00 -6.97
C ALA A 97 0.21 5.77 -8.28
N THR A 98 0.14 7.10 -8.19
CA THR A 98 0.38 7.99 -9.33
C THR A 98 1.87 8.18 -9.61
N GLU A 99 2.23 8.75 -10.76
CA GLU A 99 3.63 9.09 -11.05
C GLU A 99 4.13 10.20 -10.11
N GLU A 100 3.24 11.10 -9.70
CA GLU A 100 3.53 12.13 -8.69
C GLU A 100 3.85 11.50 -7.33
N ASP A 101 3.11 10.48 -6.92
CA ASP A 101 3.37 9.72 -5.69
C ASP A 101 4.75 9.03 -5.73
N LYS A 102 5.08 8.40 -6.85
CA LYS A 102 6.39 7.74 -7.06
C LYS A 102 7.53 8.76 -7.03
N PHE A 103 7.34 9.93 -7.65
CA PHE A 103 8.32 11.01 -7.63
C PHE A 103 8.52 11.56 -6.21
N GLU A 104 7.44 11.75 -5.45
CA GLU A 104 7.48 12.17 -4.05
C GLU A 104 8.29 11.17 -3.20
N LEU A 105 8.04 9.86 -3.36
CA LEU A 105 8.78 8.80 -2.68
C LEU A 105 10.27 8.84 -3.01
N ILE A 106 10.63 8.84 -4.30
CA ILE A 106 12.04 8.89 -4.74
C ILE A 106 12.74 10.13 -4.18
N TYR A 107 12.12 11.29 -4.34
CA TYR A 107 12.71 12.56 -3.90
C TYR A 107 12.94 12.59 -2.38
N THR A 108 11.98 12.08 -1.61
CA THR A 108 12.02 12.14 -0.15
C THR A 108 12.97 11.11 0.46
N LEU A 109 13.11 9.94 -0.16
CA LEU A 109 13.87 8.81 0.39
C LEU A 109 15.31 8.71 -0.14
N ASN A 110 15.65 9.42 -1.21
CA ASN A 110 17.01 9.44 -1.75
C ASN A 110 18.05 9.80 -0.68
N GLY A 111 19.03 8.91 -0.47
CA GLY A 111 20.09 9.09 0.53
C GLY A 111 19.64 8.88 1.98
N LYS A 112 18.47 8.28 2.21
CA LYS A 112 17.95 7.98 3.56
C LYS A 112 17.68 6.51 3.83
N LEU A 113 17.63 5.66 2.80
CA LEU A 113 17.41 4.22 2.98
C LEU A 113 18.43 3.59 3.94
N TYR A 114 19.71 4.01 3.89
CA TYR A 114 20.72 3.52 4.83
C TYR A 114 20.41 3.87 6.30
N LEU A 115 19.77 5.02 6.56
CA LEU A 115 19.38 5.42 7.92
C LEU A 115 18.25 4.55 8.43
N ILE A 116 17.31 4.18 7.55
CA ILE A 116 16.23 3.24 7.84
C ILE A 116 16.84 1.90 8.23
N ASP A 117 17.67 1.32 7.37
CA ASP A 117 18.30 0.02 7.62
C ASP A 117 19.11 0.02 8.92
N LYS A 118 19.94 1.04 9.13
CA LYS A 118 20.72 1.19 10.36
C LYS A 118 19.84 1.25 11.61
N TRP A 119 18.68 1.91 11.53
CA TRP A 119 17.75 1.94 12.64
C TRP A 119 17.08 0.58 12.86
N LEU A 120 16.64 -0.08 11.78
CA LEU A 120 16.04 -1.42 11.87
C LEU A 120 17.02 -2.47 12.42
N GLU A 121 18.30 -2.38 12.07
CA GLU A 121 19.38 -3.23 12.61
C GLU A 121 19.66 -3.02 14.10
N SER A 122 19.17 -1.91 14.70
CA SER A 122 19.37 -1.64 16.12
C SER A 122 18.46 -2.46 17.04
N PHE A 123 17.37 -3.01 16.51
CA PHE A 123 16.48 -3.89 17.25
C PHE A 123 17.08 -5.30 17.33
N SER A 124 16.98 -5.92 18.50
CA SER A 124 17.48 -7.27 18.75
C SER A 124 16.33 -8.24 18.96
N ASP A 125 16.60 -9.55 18.94
CA ASP A 125 15.57 -10.57 19.24
C ASP A 125 14.96 -10.41 20.65
N GLU A 126 15.63 -9.70 21.55
CA GLU A 126 15.18 -9.45 22.93
C GLU A 126 14.35 -8.16 23.05
N GLU A 127 14.45 -7.25 22.09
CA GLU A 127 13.74 -5.97 22.08
C GLU A 127 12.84 -5.88 20.84
N PRO A 128 11.52 -6.04 20.99
CA PRO A 128 10.62 -6.00 19.83
C PRO A 128 10.70 -4.64 19.13
N MET A 129 10.62 -4.70 17.80
CA MET A 129 10.53 -3.52 16.94
C MET A 129 9.35 -2.64 17.37
N SER A 130 9.54 -1.32 17.40
CA SER A 130 8.42 -0.40 17.65
C SER A 130 7.47 -0.33 16.44
N ASP A 131 6.23 0.09 16.68
CA ASP A 131 5.25 0.28 15.60
C ASP A 131 5.76 1.30 14.55
N GLU A 132 6.49 2.33 14.97
CA GLU A 132 7.11 3.29 14.06
C GLU A 132 8.20 2.62 13.21
N ALA A 133 9.09 1.85 13.82
CA ALA A 133 10.10 1.12 13.06
C ALA A 133 9.47 0.13 12.06
N ALA A 134 8.37 -0.52 12.43
CA ALA A 134 7.61 -1.37 11.51
C ALA A 134 7.06 -0.56 10.31
N ALA A 135 6.52 0.64 10.55
CA ALA A 135 6.07 1.52 9.46
C ALA A 135 7.20 1.88 8.47
N PHE A 136 8.43 2.06 8.97
CA PHE A 136 9.59 2.32 8.11
C PHE A 136 10.09 1.07 7.36
N MET A 137 10.00 -0.11 7.98
CA MET A 137 10.24 -1.39 7.31
C MET A 137 9.27 -1.60 6.15
N TYR A 138 7.96 -1.41 6.39
CA TYR A 138 6.95 -1.55 5.34
C TYR A 138 7.00 -0.45 4.27
N LEU A 139 7.54 0.73 4.62
CA LEU A 139 7.83 1.76 3.63
C LEU A 139 8.90 1.26 2.64
N ALA A 140 9.94 0.57 3.12
CA ALA A 140 10.95 -0.03 2.24
C ALA A 140 10.33 -1.12 1.34
N GLU A 141 9.44 -1.96 1.87
CA GLU A 141 8.70 -2.94 1.06
C GLU A 141 7.83 -2.26 -0.02
N ALA A 142 7.16 -1.15 0.31
CA ALA A 142 6.36 -0.40 -0.67
C ALA A 142 7.23 0.18 -1.80
N VAL A 143 8.45 0.63 -1.50
CA VAL A 143 9.43 1.11 -2.50
C VAL A 143 9.81 -0.02 -3.45
N ASP A 144 10.07 -1.22 -2.92
CA ASP A 144 10.40 -2.41 -3.71
C ASP A 144 9.23 -2.85 -4.59
N GLU A 145 8.01 -2.89 -4.05
CA GLU A 145 6.79 -3.24 -4.79
C GLU A 145 6.49 -2.28 -5.94
N LEU A 146 6.76 -0.98 -5.74
CA LEU A 146 6.64 0.05 -6.78
C LEU A 146 7.76 -0.01 -7.83
N GLY A 147 8.82 -0.78 -7.57
CA GLY A 147 9.99 -0.89 -8.45
C GLY A 147 10.75 0.42 -8.59
N LEU A 148 10.84 1.22 -7.52
CA LEU A 148 11.48 2.53 -7.56
C LEU A 148 12.99 2.42 -7.40
N ASP A 149 13.73 3.18 -8.21
CA ASP A 149 15.18 3.33 -8.09
C ASP A 149 15.51 4.45 -7.08
N VAL A 150 15.41 4.13 -5.79
CA VAL A 150 15.77 5.03 -4.69
C VAL A 150 17.24 4.83 -4.33
N LYS A 151 18.00 5.91 -4.30
CA LYS A 151 19.44 5.86 -4.03
C LYS A 151 19.74 5.47 -2.59
N TYR A 152 20.54 4.41 -2.48
CA TYR A 152 21.18 3.96 -1.26
C TYR A 152 22.56 4.61 -1.16
N GLU A 153 22.64 5.83 -0.63
CA GLU A 153 23.88 6.61 -0.48
C GLU A 153 24.13 6.98 0.97
#